data_AF-A0A7G6Z4H1-F1
#
_entry.id   AF-A0A7G6Z4H1-F1
#
_cell.length_a   1.000
_cell.length_b   1.000
_cell.length_c   1.000
_cell.angle_alpha   90.00
_cell.angle_beta   90.00
_cell.angle_gamma   90.00
#
_symmetry.space_group_name_H-M   'P 1'
#
loop_
_entity.id
_entity.type
_entity.pdbx_description
1 polymer ?
#
loop_
_entity_poly.entity_id
_entity_poly.type
_entity_poly.pdbx_seq_one_letter_code
_entity_poly.pdbx_strand_id
1 'polypeptide(L)'
;MKTAASLPVAETETETETETAESAAETKKILNRLRRAQGQLAAVIAAVENGGDCKTVVTQLAAVSSALDKAGFTIVSSAMRRCIATPEDPDNTLTVDELEKLFLTLA
;
A
#
# COMPACT_ATOMS: atom_id res chain seq x y z
N MET A 1 13.76 -16.06 -57.49
CA MET A 1 12.61 -15.18 -57.23
C MET A 1 11.83 -15.80 -56.07
N LYS A 2 11.93 -15.21 -54.86
CA LYS A 2 10.88 -14.36 -54.24
C LYS A 2 9.56 -15.13 -54.17
N THR A 3 9.04 -15.54 -53.01
CA THR A 3 8.91 -14.77 -51.76
C THR A 3 8.58 -15.72 -50.59
N ALA A 4 9.28 -15.55 -49.48
CA ALA A 4 8.76 -15.85 -48.16
C ALA A 4 7.72 -14.77 -47.80
N ALA A 5 6.54 -15.18 -47.36
CA ALA A 5 5.56 -14.36 -46.65
C ALA A 5 5.01 -15.29 -45.57
N SER A 6 5.68 -15.35 -44.43
CA SER A 6 5.36 -14.56 -43.23
C SER A 6 3.93 -14.82 -42.77
N LEU A 7 3.84 -15.61 -41.70
CA LEU A 7 2.69 -15.65 -40.81
C LEU A 7 2.39 -14.24 -40.30
N PRO A 8 1.13 -13.84 -40.13
CA PRO A 8 0.78 -12.88 -39.10
C PRO A 8 0.58 -13.64 -37.78
N VAL A 9 1.41 -13.30 -36.79
CA VAL A 9 1.14 -13.59 -35.38
C VAL A 9 -0.06 -12.72 -35.00
N ALA A 10 -1.17 -13.36 -34.65
CA ALA A 10 -2.33 -12.66 -34.11
C ALA A 10 -1.98 -12.10 -32.73
N GLU A 11 -2.14 -10.79 -32.62
CA GLU A 11 -1.82 -9.94 -31.48
C GLU A 11 -2.68 -10.34 -30.26
N THR A 12 -2.01 -10.51 -29.12
CA THR A 12 -2.66 -10.71 -27.82
C THR A 12 -2.96 -9.34 -27.24
N GLU A 13 -4.13 -8.79 -27.57
CA GLU A 13 -4.69 -7.61 -26.91
C GLU A 13 -5.62 -8.07 -25.79
N THR A 14 -5.09 -8.42 -24.60
CA THR A 14 -5.94 -8.69 -23.42
C THR A 14 -5.21 -8.49 -22.09
N GLU A 15 -4.46 -7.40 -21.89
CA GLU A 15 -3.85 -7.11 -20.58
C GLU A 15 -3.87 -5.60 -20.29
N THR A 16 -5.04 -5.00 -20.02
CA THR A 16 -5.09 -3.64 -19.45
C THR A 16 -6.33 -3.36 -18.60
N GLU A 17 -7.40 -4.16 -18.70
CA GLU A 17 -8.65 -3.88 -17.94
C GLU A 17 -8.65 -4.41 -16.49
N THR A 18 -7.71 -5.26 -16.08
CA THR A 18 -7.71 -5.89 -14.75
C THR A 18 -7.04 -5.04 -13.67
N GLU A 19 -6.12 -4.15 -14.04
CA GLU A 19 -5.23 -3.43 -13.11
C GLU A 19 -5.94 -2.29 -12.33
N THR A 20 -6.95 -1.67 -12.94
CA THR A 20 -7.69 -0.53 -12.34
C THR A 20 -8.67 -0.97 -11.25
N ALA A 21 -9.23 -2.18 -11.33
CA ALA A 21 -10.19 -2.68 -10.34
C ALA A 21 -9.49 -3.21 -9.07
N GLU A 22 -8.32 -3.83 -9.23
CA GLU A 22 -7.52 -4.33 -8.11
C GLU A 22 -6.95 -3.18 -7.26
N SER A 23 -6.44 -2.13 -7.90
CA SER A 23 -5.91 -0.94 -7.21
C SER A 23 -6.97 -0.18 -6.40
N ALA A 24 -8.20 -0.09 -6.90
CA ALA A 24 -9.33 0.50 -6.16
C ALA A 24 -9.72 -0.33 -4.93
N ALA A 25 -9.71 -1.66 -5.04
CA ALA A 25 -9.99 -2.57 -3.94
C ALA A 25 -8.90 -2.52 -2.85
N GLU A 26 -7.62 -2.45 -3.24
CA GLU A 26 -6.50 -2.23 -2.31
C GLU A 26 -6.60 -0.89 -1.60
N THR A 27 -6.85 0.18 -2.34
CA THR A 27 -7.04 1.53 -1.78
C THR A 27 -8.16 1.55 -0.74
N LYS A 28 -9.29 0.90 -1.03
CA LYS A 28 -10.40 0.77 -0.08
C LYS A 28 -10.00 0.01 1.20
N LYS A 29 -9.21 -1.06 1.08
CA LYS A 29 -8.70 -1.82 2.23
C LYS A 29 -7.78 -0.95 3.11
N ILE A 30 -6.88 -0.18 2.50
CA ILE A 30 -5.99 0.75 3.20
C ILE A 30 -6.80 1.81 3.95
N LEU A 31 -7.75 2.47 3.27
CA LEU A 31 -8.62 3.48 3.89
C LEU A 31 -9.41 2.93 5.07
N ASN A 32 -9.94 1.71 4.97
CA ASN A 32 -10.67 1.09 6.07
C ASN A 32 -9.78 0.84 7.30
N ARG A 33 -8.51 0.48 7.10
CA ARG A 33 -7.55 0.32 8.20
C ARG A 33 -7.18 1.65 8.84
N LEU A 34 -6.93 2.68 8.03
CA LEU A 34 -6.62 4.03 8.52
C LEU A 34 -7.79 4.62 9.32
N ARG A 35 -9.03 4.48 8.83
CA ARG A 35 -10.24 4.90 9.56
C ARG A 35 -10.41 4.18 10.89
N ARG A 36 -10.04 2.89 10.95
CA ARG A 36 -10.06 2.14 12.20
C ARG A 36 -9.01 2.65 13.19
N ALA A 37 -7.78 2.89 12.72
CA ALA A 37 -6.72 3.48 13.54
C ALA A 37 -7.11 4.88 14.05
N GLN A 38 -7.75 5.70 13.22
CA GLN A 38 -8.30 6.99 13.61
C GLN A 38 -9.30 6.87 14.77
N GLY A 39 -10.25 5.92 14.69
CA GLY A 39 -11.21 5.68 15.76
C GLY A 39 -10.55 5.21 17.07
N GLN A 40 -9.51 4.37 16.96
CA GLN A 40 -8.73 3.94 18.12
C GLN A 40 -7.94 5.10 18.74
N LEU A 41 -7.35 5.98 17.93
CA LEU A 41 -6.64 7.16 18.41
C LEU A 41 -7.60 8.15 19.10
N ALA A 42 -8.81 8.34 18.57
CA ALA A 42 -9.84 9.14 19.22
C ALA A 42 -10.20 8.59 20.62
N ALA A 43 -10.27 7.27 20.76
CA ALA A 43 -10.49 6.64 22.07
C ALA A 43 -9.31 6.85 23.03
N VAL A 44 -8.06 6.80 22.55
CA VAL A 44 -6.87 7.11 23.36
C VAL A 44 -6.91 8.56 23.85
N ILE A 45 -7.23 9.51 22.97
CA ILE A 45 -7.33 10.94 23.33
C ILE A 45 -8.39 11.12 24.43
N ALA A 46 -9.58 10.55 24.24
CA ALA A 46 -10.63 10.62 25.25
C ALA A 46 -10.21 9.97 26.58
N ALA A 47 -9.46 8.86 26.54
CA ALA A 47 -8.94 8.23 27.75
C ALA A 47 -7.97 9.16 28.49
N VAL A 48 -7.10 9.88 27.79
CA VAL A 48 -6.18 10.85 28.38
C VAL A 48 -6.93 12.05 28.97
N GLU A 49 -7.87 12.63 28.23
CA GLU A 49 -8.66 13.79 28.66
C GLU A 49 -9.47 13.49 29.93
N ASN A 50 -9.95 12.26 30.07
CA ASN A 50 -10.70 11.81 31.26
C ASN A 50 -9.79 11.39 32.43
N GLY A 51 -8.48 11.57 32.35
CA GLY A 51 -7.54 11.15 33.40
C GLY A 51 -7.40 9.64 33.54
N GLY A 52 -7.52 8.91 32.42
CA GLY A 52 -7.46 7.46 32.37
C GLY A 52 -6.12 6.88 32.84
N ASP A 53 -6.17 5.63 33.30
CA ASP A 53 -5.00 4.91 33.80
C ASP A 53 -3.87 4.83 32.75
N CYS A 54 -2.65 5.14 33.19
CA CYS A 54 -1.45 5.16 32.35
C CYS A 54 -1.23 3.83 31.60
N LYS A 55 -1.39 2.69 32.29
CA LYS A 55 -1.20 1.37 31.67
C LYS A 55 -2.22 1.13 30.56
N THR A 56 -3.47 1.53 30.79
CA THR A 56 -4.55 1.43 29.81
C THR A 56 -4.29 2.30 28.59
N VAL A 57 -3.90 3.56 28.78
CA VAL A 57 -3.57 4.50 27.70
C VAL A 57 -2.42 3.97 26.85
N VAL A 58 -1.32 3.53 27.48
CA VAL A 58 -0.16 2.97 26.76
C VAL A 58 -0.52 1.71 25.98
N THR A 59 -1.36 0.83 26.55
CA THR A 59 -1.83 -0.38 25.86
C THR A 59 -2.66 -0.04 24.61
N GLN A 60 -3.55 0.94 24.72
CA GLN A 60 -4.34 1.39 23.58
C GLN A 60 -3.46 2.07 22.52
N LEU A 61 -2.49 2.88 22.93
CA LEU A 61 -1.54 3.54 22.02
C LEU A 61 -0.70 2.51 21.25
N ALA A 62 -0.22 1.46 21.91
CA ALA A 62 0.48 0.36 21.25
C ALA A 62 -0.41 -0.36 20.21
N ALA A 63 -1.70 -0.52 20.51
CA ALA A 63 -2.65 -1.07 19.55
C ALA A 63 -2.88 -0.15 18.34
N VAL A 64 -2.90 1.17 18.54
CA VAL A 64 -2.95 2.17 17.44
C VAL A 64 -1.70 2.08 16.58
N SER A 65 -0.51 2.08 17.19
CA SER A 65 0.76 1.95 16.47
C SER A 65 0.78 0.71 15.60
N SER A 66 0.46 -0.46 16.16
CA SER A 66 0.42 -1.72 15.39
C SER A 66 -0.58 -1.69 14.23
N ALA A 67 -1.69 -0.96 14.36
CA ALA A 67 -2.66 -0.81 13.28
C ALA A 67 -2.11 0.08 12.15
N LEU A 68 -1.38 1.15 12.50
CA LEU A 68 -0.69 2.02 11.55
C LEU A 68 0.43 1.29 10.83
N ASP A 69 1.26 0.52 11.53
CA ASP A 69 2.37 -0.25 10.94
C ASP A 69 1.85 -1.23 9.88
N LYS A 70 0.77 -1.96 10.19
CA LYS A 70 0.11 -2.88 9.25
C LYS A 70 -0.45 -2.16 8.02
N ALA A 71 -0.97 -0.96 8.18
CA ALA A 71 -1.43 -0.14 7.05
C ALA A 71 -0.24 0.32 6.20
N GLY A 72 0.83 0.82 6.84
CA GLY A 72 2.07 1.23 6.21
C GLY A 72 2.71 0.11 5.39
N PHE A 73 2.89 -1.08 5.97
CA PHE A 73 3.44 -2.24 5.24
C PHE A 73 2.60 -2.64 4.04
N THR A 74 1.27 -2.47 4.10
CA THR A 74 0.40 -2.75 2.94
C THR A 74 0.60 -1.72 1.83
N ILE A 75 0.76 -0.44 2.18
CA ILE A 75 1.03 0.63 1.22
C ILE A 75 2.38 0.40 0.53
N VAL A 76 3.44 0.15 1.32
CA VAL A 76 4.80 -0.06 0.80
C VAL A 76 4.87 -1.32 -0.06
N SER A 77 4.29 -2.44 0.38
CA SER A 77 4.28 -3.68 -0.42
C SER A 77 3.48 -3.55 -1.73
N SER A 78 2.39 -2.76 -1.73
CA SER A 78 1.64 -2.44 -2.95
C SER A 78 2.47 -1.55 -3.89
N ALA A 79 3.22 -0.58 -3.37
CA ALA A 79 4.15 0.23 -4.16
C ALA A 79 5.29 -0.60 -4.76
N MET A 80 5.90 -1.50 -3.98
CA MET A 80 6.92 -2.43 -4.48
C MET A 80 6.41 -3.30 -5.63
N ARG A 81 5.18 -3.83 -5.52
CA ARG A 81 4.56 -4.63 -6.60
C ARG A 81 4.40 -3.84 -7.89
N ARG A 82 3.98 -2.58 -7.81
CA ARG A 82 3.85 -1.69 -8.97
C ARG A 82 5.21 -1.35 -9.59
N CYS A 83 6.21 -1.00 -8.77
CA CYS A 83 7.55 -0.70 -9.27
C CYS A 83 8.22 -1.88 -9.98
N ILE A 84 7.96 -3.12 -9.52
CA ILE A 84 8.45 -4.34 -10.17
C ILE A 84 7.66 -4.64 -11.47
N ALA A 85 6.36 -4.33 -11.50
CA ALA A 85 5.49 -4.61 -12.65
C ALA A 85 5.68 -3.61 -13.81
N THR A 86 6.11 -2.37 -13.52
CA THR A 86 6.21 -1.29 -14.52
C THR A 86 7.59 -0.63 -14.50
N PRO A 87 8.64 -1.28 -15.04
CA PRO A 87 10.01 -0.79 -14.97
C PRO A 87 10.33 0.41 -15.88
N GLU A 88 9.42 0.82 -16.77
CA GLU A 88 9.71 1.77 -17.86
C GLU A 88 9.21 3.22 -17.64
N ASP A 89 8.80 3.60 -16.43
CA ASP A 89 8.41 4.99 -16.12
C ASP A 89 9.55 5.76 -15.39
N PRO A 90 10.41 6.49 -16.11
CA PRO A 90 11.60 7.14 -15.55
C PRO A 90 11.27 8.29 -14.59
N ASP A 91 10.03 8.81 -14.62
CA ASP A 91 9.61 9.96 -13.80
C ASP A 91 8.80 9.56 -12.56
N ASN A 92 8.46 8.27 -12.38
CA ASN A 92 7.53 7.81 -11.34
C ASN A 92 7.98 6.52 -10.62
N THR A 93 9.22 6.09 -10.84
CA THR A 93 9.79 4.90 -10.19
C THR A 93 10.39 5.28 -8.84
N LEU A 94 9.63 5.02 -7.76
CA LEU A 94 10.22 4.90 -6.42
C LEU A 94 11.38 3.90 -6.51
N THR A 95 12.60 4.36 -6.22
CA THR A 95 13.78 3.50 -6.26
C THR A 95 13.70 2.46 -5.14
N VAL A 96 14.40 1.33 -5.30
CA VAL A 96 14.48 0.29 -4.27
C VAL A 96 15.01 0.88 -2.95
N ASP A 97 15.99 1.79 -3.03
CA ASP A 97 16.58 2.47 -1.87
C ASP A 97 15.57 3.39 -1.15
N GLU A 98 14.69 4.07 -1.89
CA GLU A 98 13.63 4.89 -1.31
C GLU A 98 12.54 4.04 -0.66
N LEU A 99 12.19 2.91 -1.28
CA LEU A 99 11.26 1.94 -0.69
C LEU A 99 11.84 1.30 0.58
N GLU A 100 13.13 0.97 0.59
CA GLU A 100 13.82 0.47 1.79
C GLU A 100 13.79 1.51 2.91
N LYS A 101 14.11 2.77 2.62
CA LYS A 101 14.01 3.87 3.61
C LYS A 101 12.59 3.99 4.15
N LEU A 102 11.58 4.03 3.29
CA LEU A 102 10.18 4.11 3.72
C LEU A 102 9.78 2.92 4.59
N PHE A 103 10.23 1.71 4.25
CA PHE A 103 9.98 0.52 5.05
C PHE A 103 10.63 0.60 6.43
N LEU A 104 11.90 1.03 6.52
CA LEU A 104 12.63 1.17 7.78
C LEU A 104 12.05 2.27 8.69
N THR A 105 11.37 3.28 8.15
CA THR A 105 10.66 4.27 8.99
C THR A 105 9.41 3.73 9.69
N LEU A 106 8.92 2.56 9.28
CA LEU A 106 7.75 1.89 9.84
C LEU A 106 8.13 0.78 10.84
N ALA A 107 9.42 0.58 11.13
CA ALA A 107 9.97 -0.50 11.96
C ALA A 107 10.38 -0.02 13.37
#